data_AF-A0A5N8HBD4-F1
#
_entry.id   AF-A0A5N8HBD4-F1
#
_cell.length_a   1.000
_cell.length_b   1.000
_cell.length_c   1.000
_cell.angle_alpha   90.00
_cell.angle_beta   90.00
_cell.angle_gamma   90.00
#
_symmetry.space_group_name_H-M   'P 1'
#
loop_
_entity.id
_entity.type
_entity.pdbx_description
1 polymer ?
#
loop_
_entity_poly.entity_id
_entity_poly.type
_entity_poly.pdbx_seq_one_letter_code
_entity_poly.pdbx_strand_id
1 'polypeptide(L)'
;MKDISTVAVGILERIRRLAPEHVPVPYSTTEEWREWQLAEGRKCCEEINRRNRQLRVEKILNRSGIQPLHRKCSFANYQVRNDGQKHALSQAKSIAEEMITGYTNFVFSGNPGTGKNHLAAAVGNR
;
A
#
# COMPACT_ATOMS: atom_id res chain seq x y z
N MET A 1 -25.09 -36.79 -37.25
CA MET A 1 -24.94 -35.53 -36.50
C MET A 1 -24.38 -35.93 -35.13
N LYS A 2 -23.11 -35.65 -34.81
CA LYS A 2 -22.57 -36.03 -33.49
C LYS A 2 -23.26 -35.17 -32.45
N ASP A 3 -23.84 -35.82 -31.44
CA ASP A 3 -24.53 -35.15 -30.36
C ASP A 3 -23.56 -34.19 -29.64
N ILE A 4 -24.01 -32.96 -29.38
CA ILE A 4 -23.22 -31.88 -28.79
C ILE A 4 -22.68 -32.31 -27.41
N SER A 5 -23.46 -33.13 -26.70
CA SER A 5 -23.08 -33.77 -25.43
C SER A 5 -21.79 -34.61 -25.59
N THR A 6 -21.68 -35.37 -26.67
CA THR A 6 -20.57 -36.30 -26.92
C THR A 6 -19.29 -35.54 -27.27
N VAL A 7 -19.42 -34.42 -27.99
CA VAL A 7 -18.29 -33.54 -28.32
C VAL A 7 -17.76 -32.82 -27.07
N ALA A 8 -18.65 -32.34 -26.19
CA ALA A 8 -18.27 -31.66 -24.96
C ALA A 8 -17.52 -32.58 -23.99
N VAL A 9 -17.96 -33.84 -23.86
CA VAL A 9 -17.29 -34.86 -23.03
C VAL A 9 -15.87 -35.11 -23.52
N GLY A 10 -15.67 -35.28 -24.84
CA GLY A 10 -14.33 -35.52 -25.40
C GLY A 10 -13.35 -34.34 -25.22
N ILE A 11 -13.85 -33.10 -25.21
CA ILE A 11 -13.02 -31.91 -24.95
C ILE A 11 -12.57 -31.87 -23.47
N LEU A 12 -13.48 -32.14 -22.53
CA LEU A 12 -13.16 -32.13 -21.10
C LEU A 12 -12.15 -33.21 -20.72
N GLU A 13 -12.25 -34.41 -21.30
CA GLU A 13 -11.27 -35.48 -21.10
C GLU A 13 -9.87 -35.08 -21.57
N ARG A 14 -9.78 -34.39 -22.71
CA ARG A 14 -8.51 -33.91 -23.24
C ARG A 14 -7.88 -32.83 -22.37
N ILE A 15 -8.68 -31.94 -21.79
CA ILE A 15 -8.22 -30.92 -20.84
C ILE A 15 -7.70 -31.59 -19.56
N ARG A 16 -8.44 -32.56 -19.01
CA ARG A 16 -8.02 -33.31 -17.82
C ARG A 16 -6.69 -34.03 -18.01
N ARG A 17 -6.43 -34.61 -19.20
CA ARG A 17 -5.14 -35.24 -19.51
C ARG A 17 -3.96 -34.24 -19.53
N LEU A 18 -4.23 -32.98 -19.84
CA LEU A 18 -3.19 -31.93 -19.89
C LEU A 18 -3.04 -31.18 -18.56
N ALA A 19 -4.02 -31.28 -17.67
CA ALA A 19 -3.98 -30.63 -16.36
C ALA A 19 -2.99 -31.36 -15.43
N PRO A 20 -2.18 -30.65 -14.62
CA PRO A 20 -1.26 -31.31 -13.69
C PRO A 20 -2.04 -32.01 -12.56
N GLU A 21 -1.70 -33.27 -12.28
CA GLU A 21 -2.43 -34.12 -11.32
C GLU A 21 -2.44 -33.58 -9.88
N HIS A 22 -1.46 -32.75 -9.51
CA HIS A 22 -1.27 -32.25 -8.15
C HIS A 22 -1.93 -30.89 -7.87
N VAL A 23 -2.56 -30.26 -8.86
CA VAL A 23 -3.21 -28.96 -8.64
C VAL A 23 -4.65 -29.19 -8.17
N PRO A 24 -4.98 -28.90 -6.90
CA PRO A 24 -6.36 -29.00 -6.44
C PRO A 24 -7.21 -27.95 -7.15
N VAL A 25 -8.36 -28.38 -7.68
CA VAL A 25 -9.35 -27.45 -8.23
C VAL A 25 -9.98 -26.70 -7.03
N PRO A 26 -9.97 -25.37 -7.02
CA PRO A 26 -10.38 -24.60 -5.84
C PRO A 26 -11.90 -24.56 -5.58
N TYR A 27 -12.69 -25.18 -6.46
CA TYR A 27 -14.16 -25.24 -6.40
C TYR A 27 -14.65 -26.48 -7.15
N SER A 28 -15.78 -27.03 -6.73
CA SER A 28 -16.47 -28.17 -7.35
C SER A 28 -17.90 -27.82 -7.79
N THR A 29 -18.50 -26.78 -7.21
CA THR A 29 -19.84 -26.28 -7.57
C THR A 29 -19.79 -24.89 -8.19
N THR A 30 -20.88 -24.50 -8.86
CA THR A 30 -21.05 -23.16 -9.43
C THR A 30 -21.09 -22.07 -8.35
N GLU A 31 -21.65 -22.39 -7.20
CA GLU A 31 -21.75 -21.53 -6.03
C GLU A 31 -20.36 -21.29 -5.43
N GLU A 32 -19.60 -22.35 -5.18
CA GLU A 32 -18.21 -22.27 -4.70
C GLU A 32 -17.32 -21.49 -5.67
N TRP A 33 -17.49 -21.70 -6.98
CA TRP A 33 -16.76 -20.92 -7.99
C TRP A 33 -17.03 -19.42 -7.86
N ARG A 34 -18.31 -19.05 -7.70
CA ARG A 34 -18.72 -17.64 -7.56
C ARG A 34 -18.14 -17.02 -6.28
N GLU A 35 -18.17 -17.74 -5.17
CA GLU A 35 -17.58 -17.29 -3.91
C GLU A 35 -16.07 -17.08 -4.03
N TRP A 36 -15.37 -18.03 -4.66
CA TRP A 36 -13.94 -17.93 -4.92
C TRP A 36 -13.61 -16.73 -5.82
N GLN A 37 -14.36 -16.53 -6.91
CA GLN A 37 -14.22 -15.39 -7.83
C GLN A 37 -14.36 -14.04 -7.10
N LEU A 38 -15.36 -13.92 -6.23
CA LEU A 38 -15.57 -12.71 -5.42
C LEU A 38 -14.44 -12.50 -4.41
N ALA A 39 -13.93 -13.57 -3.79
CA ALA A 39 -12.82 -13.51 -2.85
C ALA A 39 -11.51 -13.07 -3.52
N GLU A 40 -11.17 -13.65 -4.67
CA GLU A 40 -10.00 -13.24 -5.46
C GLU A 40 -10.15 -11.82 -6.01
N GLY A 41 -11.36 -11.44 -6.43
CA GLY A 41 -11.67 -10.08 -6.84
C GLY A 41 -11.39 -9.07 -5.72
N ARG A 42 -11.79 -9.38 -4.47
CA ARG A 42 -11.48 -8.53 -3.31
C ARG A 42 -9.98 -8.36 -3.09
N LYS A 43 -9.21 -9.46 -3.11
CA LYS A 43 -7.74 -9.42 -2.97
C LYS A 43 -7.09 -8.56 -4.05
N CYS A 44 -7.52 -8.72 -5.29
CA CYS A 44 -7.01 -7.93 -6.41
C CYS A 44 -7.33 -6.44 -6.26
N CYS A 45 -8.56 -6.10 -5.89
CA CYS A 45 -8.99 -4.73 -5.62
C CYS A 45 -8.19 -4.09 -4.49
N GLU A 46 -7.94 -4.81 -3.39
CA GLU A 46 -7.13 -4.34 -2.27
C GLU A 46 -5.69 -4.02 -2.72
N GLU A 47 -5.07 -4.90 -3.49
CA GLU A 47 -3.71 -4.68 -3.99
C GLU A 47 -3.63 -3.52 -4.99
N ILE A 48 -4.62 -3.38 -5.89
CA ILE A 48 -4.74 -2.22 -6.78
C ILE A 48 -4.87 -0.92 -5.99
N ASN A 49 -5.72 -0.91 -4.95
CA ASN A 49 -5.91 0.25 -4.09
C ASN A 49 -4.63 0.63 -3.35
N ARG A 50 -3.89 -0.36 -2.84
CA ARG A 50 -2.58 -0.16 -2.21
C ARG A 50 -1.57 0.46 -3.19
N ARG A 51 -1.46 -0.09 -4.40
CA ARG A 51 -0.56 0.42 -5.44
C ARG A 51 -0.93 1.84 -5.87
N ASN A 52 -2.23 2.11 -6.05
CA ASN A 52 -2.73 3.44 -6.39
C ASN A 52 -2.42 4.47 -5.30
N ARG A 53 -2.54 4.08 -4.02
CA ARG A 53 -2.17 4.95 -2.89
C ARG A 53 -0.68 5.28 -2.93
N GLN A 54 0.19 4.29 -3.13
CA GLN A 54 1.63 4.50 -3.23
C GLN A 54 2.01 5.44 -4.39
N LEU A 55 1.44 5.23 -5.57
CA LEU A 55 1.69 6.09 -6.74
C LEU A 55 1.25 7.54 -6.52
N ARG A 56 0.13 7.77 -5.81
CA ARG A 56 -0.32 9.12 -5.45
C ARG A 56 0.67 9.81 -4.52
N VAL A 57 1.12 9.12 -3.47
CA VAL A 57 2.12 9.64 -2.53
C VAL A 57 3.41 9.99 -3.27
N GLU A 58 3.91 9.09 -4.13
CA GLU A 58 5.12 9.32 -4.91
C GLU A 58 4.99 10.53 -5.85
N LYS A 59 3.85 10.67 -6.53
CA LYS A 59 3.59 11.80 -7.43
C LYS A 59 3.57 13.13 -6.70
N ILE A 60 3.00 13.19 -5.49
CA ILE A 60 2.99 14.38 -4.65
C ILE A 60 4.41 14.72 -4.20
N LEU A 61 5.15 13.73 -3.68
CA LEU A 61 6.53 13.90 -3.21
C LEU A 61 7.49 14.32 -4.33
N ASN A 62 7.33 13.80 -5.54
CA ASN A 62 8.15 14.19 -6.70
C ASN A 62 7.90 15.65 -7.12
N ARG A 63 6.74 16.23 -6.78
CA ARG A 63 6.36 17.60 -7.13
C ARG A 63 6.57 18.61 -6.00
N SER A 64 6.82 18.18 -4.78
CA SER A 64 6.90 19.05 -3.59
C SER A 64 8.24 19.77 -3.41
N GLY A 65 9.25 19.48 -4.24
CA GLY A 65 10.58 20.06 -4.10
C GLY A 65 11.39 19.52 -2.92
N ILE A 66 10.91 18.46 -2.25
CA ILE A 66 11.68 17.76 -1.21
C ILE A 66 12.91 17.11 -1.85
N GLN A 67 14.09 17.51 -1.39
CA GLN A 67 15.34 16.93 -1.88
C GLN A 67 15.38 15.40 -1.66
N PRO A 68 15.98 14.62 -2.58
CA PRO A 68 16.06 13.16 -2.44
C PRO A 68 16.62 12.69 -1.09
N LEU A 69 17.54 13.46 -0.49
CA LEU A 69 18.11 13.22 0.83
C LEU A 69 17.05 13.09 1.94
N HIS A 70 15.95 13.85 1.85
CA HIS A 70 14.90 13.89 2.87
C HIS A 70 13.70 12.99 2.56
N ARG A 71 13.68 12.31 1.40
CA ARG A 71 12.54 11.49 0.97
C ARG A 71 12.28 10.29 1.89
N LYS A 72 13.32 9.76 2.55
CA LYS A 72 13.21 8.62 3.47
C LYS A 72 13.18 9.05 4.95
N CYS A 73 13.12 10.35 5.26
CA CYS A 73 13.01 10.83 6.64
C CYS A 73 11.62 10.47 7.21
N SER A 74 11.60 9.81 8.36
CA SER A 74 10.41 9.41 9.10
C SER A 74 10.61 9.67 10.59
N PHE A 75 9.54 9.57 11.38
CA PHE A 75 9.67 9.68 12.83
C PHE A 75 10.48 8.54 13.45
N ALA A 76 10.52 7.37 12.80
CA ALA A 76 11.22 6.19 13.30
C ALA A 76 12.75 6.28 13.14
N ASN A 77 13.24 6.98 12.11
CA ASN A 77 14.67 7.15 11.87
C ASN A 77 15.21 8.51 12.35
N TYR A 78 14.42 9.26 13.11
CA TYR A 78 14.87 10.49 13.76
C TYR A 78 15.57 10.17 15.08
N GLN A 79 16.86 10.49 15.19
CA GLN A 79 17.64 10.27 16.40
C GLN A 79 17.57 11.50 17.32
N VAL A 80 17.06 11.30 18.53
CA VAL A 80 17.00 12.33 19.58
C VAL A 80 18.32 12.35 20.35
N ARG A 81 18.96 13.52 20.44
CA ARG A 81 20.23 13.71 21.17
C ARG A 81 20.13 14.69 22.34
N ASN A 82 19.04 15.45 22.43
CA ASN A 82 18.79 16.39 23.52
C ASN A 82 17.29 16.55 23.78
N ASP A 83 16.96 17.17 24.92
CA ASP A 83 15.57 17.34 25.34
C ASP A 83 14.77 18.26 24.40
N GLY A 84 15.41 19.25 23.79
CA GLY A 84 14.76 20.10 22.78
C GLY A 84 14.30 19.31 21.55
N GLN A 85 15.11 18.39 21.07
CA GLN A 85 14.76 17.48 19.96
C GLN A 85 13.68 16.49 20.37
N LYS A 86 13.71 16.02 21.62
CA LYS A 86 12.66 15.15 22.17
C LYS A 86 11.31 15.87 22.17
N HIS A 87 11.30 17.12 22.63
CA HIS A 87 10.12 17.97 22.66
C HIS A 87 9.61 18.28 21.24
N ALA A 88 10.50 18.68 20.32
CA ALA A 88 10.15 18.94 18.93
C ALA A 88 9.58 17.69 18.23
N LEU A 89 10.15 16.51 18.47
CA LEU A 89 9.62 15.25 17.95
C LEU A 89 8.21 14.96 18.46
N SER A 90 7.96 15.18 19.76
CA SER A 90 6.63 15.00 20.36
C SER A 90 5.60 15.94 19.75
N GLN A 91 5.93 17.22 19.61
CA GLN A 91 5.04 18.20 18.98
C GLN A 91 4.80 17.89 17.50
N ALA A 92 5.83 17.49 16.75
CA ALA A 92 5.68 17.10 15.34
C ALA A 92 4.70 15.93 15.16
N LYS A 93 4.71 14.96 16.09
CA LYS A 93 3.74 13.84 16.09
C LYS A 93 2.31 14.32 16.37
N SER A 94 2.12 15.19 17.37
CA SER A 94 0.80 15.78 17.69
C SER A 94 0.24 16.55 16.49
N ILE A 95 1.05 17.41 15.87
CA ILE A 95 0.65 18.18 14.68
C ILE A 95 0.29 17.25 13.53
N ALA A 96 1.06 16.17 13.30
CA ALA A 96 0.76 15.20 12.27
C ALA A 96 -0.55 14.42 12.53
N GLU A 97 -1.04 14.36 13.78
CA GLU A 97 -2.35 13.80 14.13
C GLU A 97 -3.47 14.81 13.93
N GLU A 98 -3.26 16.06 14.33
CA GLU A 98 -4.21 17.16 14.09
C GLU A 98 -4.43 17.45 12.61
N MET A 99 -3.39 17.30 11.77
CA MET A 99 -3.51 17.44 10.32
C MET A 99 -4.44 16.40 9.67
N ILE A 100 -4.77 15.31 10.36
CA ILE A 100 -5.75 14.33 9.88
C ILE A 100 -7.17 14.88 10.05
N THR A 101 -7.42 15.66 11.10
CA THR A 101 -8.76 16.13 11.49
C THR A 101 -9.03 17.58 11.11
N GLY A 102 -8.00 18.37 10.79
CA GLY A 102 -8.14 19.78 10.43
C GLY A 102 -6.90 20.39 9.78
N TYR A 103 -6.79 21.72 9.87
CA TYR A 103 -5.70 22.49 9.28
C TYR A 103 -4.89 23.17 10.38
N THR A 104 -3.68 22.67 10.65
CA THR A 104 -2.74 23.26 11.61
C THR A 104 -1.48 23.73 10.89
N ASN A 105 -1.11 24.99 11.07
CA ASN A 105 0.16 25.54 10.58
C ASN A 105 1.19 25.52 11.70
N PHE A 106 2.47 25.32 11.38
CA PHE A 106 3.55 25.32 12.36
C PHE A 106 4.85 25.85 11.77
N VAL A 107 5.77 26.24 12.65
CA VAL A 107 7.12 26.70 12.28
C VAL A 107 8.14 26.02 13.18
N PHE A 108 9.13 25.36 12.58
CA PHE A 108 10.32 24.92 13.32
C PHE A 108 11.41 25.99 13.26
N SER A 109 11.86 26.46 14.42
CA SER A 109 12.98 27.38 14.55
C SER A 109 14.22 26.69 15.16
N GLY A 110 15.41 27.24 14.91
CA GLY A 110 16.66 26.77 15.49
C GLY A 110 17.81 26.66 14.50
N ASN A 111 19.00 26.32 15.00
CA ASN A 111 20.24 26.29 14.22
C ASN A 111 20.23 25.23 13.08
N PRO A 112 21.04 25.40 12.02
CA PRO A 112 21.26 24.35 11.01
C PRO A 112 21.73 23.04 11.64
N GLY A 113 21.44 21.90 11.00
CA GLY A 113 21.86 20.58 11.48
C GLY A 113 21.06 19.99 12.65
N THR A 114 20.02 20.68 13.14
CA THR A 114 19.20 20.20 14.28
C THR A 114 18.06 19.25 13.90
N GLY A 115 17.86 18.98 12.60
CA GLY A 115 16.86 18.02 12.11
C GLY A 115 15.47 18.59 11.78
N LYS A 116 15.32 19.92 11.66
CA LYS A 116 14.05 20.58 11.31
C LYS A 116 13.43 20.04 10.00
N ASN A 117 14.24 19.96 8.94
CA ASN A 117 13.79 19.44 7.64
C ASN A 117 13.44 17.95 7.72
N HIS A 118 14.13 17.18 8.58
CA HIS A 118 13.82 15.78 8.81
C HIS A 118 12.43 15.64 9.43
N LEU A 119 12.14 16.41 10.48
CA LEU A 119 10.82 16.38 11.13
C LEU A 119 9.71 16.85 10.18
N ALA A 120 9.94 17.92 9.40
CA ALA A 120 8.98 18.37 8.40
C ALA A 120 8.70 17.31 7.33
N ALA A 121 9.75 16.65 6.81
CA ALA A 121 9.58 15.55 5.87
C ALA A 121 8.90 14.33 6.51
N ALA A 122 9.20 14.04 7.78
CA ALA A 122 8.57 12.95 8.52
C ALA A 122 7.07 13.15 8.73
N VAL A 123 6.62 14.40 8.94
CA VAL A 123 5.18 14.76 8.98
C VAL A 123 4.51 14.44 7.64
N GLY A 124 5.17 14.77 6.51
CA GLY A 124 4.62 14.54 5.17
C GLY A 124 4.72 13.09 4.65
N ASN A 125 5.65 12.28 5.17
CA ASN A 125 5.91 10.91 4.73
C ASN A 125 5.10 9.83 5.49
N ARG A 126 4.10 10.22 6.29
CA ARG A 126 3.31 9.30 7.12
C ARG A 126 2.40 8.38 6.30
#